data_AF-A0A5C7T036-F1
#
_entry.id   AF-A0A5C7T036-F1
#
_cell.length_a   1.000
_cell.length_b   1.000
_cell.length_c   1.000
_cell.angle_alpha   90.00
_cell.angle_beta   90.00
_cell.angle_gamma   90.00
#
_symmetry.space_group_name_H-M   'P 1'
#
loop_
_entity.id
_entity.type
_entity.pdbx_description
1 polymer ?
#
loop_
_entity_poly.entity_id
_entity_poly.type
_entity_poly.pdbx_seq_one_letter_code
_entity_poly.pdbx_strand_id
1 'polypeptide(L)'
;MALGAAQAQDIIRQTIPGNAKLGVMRVTLPPEVLMDGKVDRLSPGARIRAENNMMVMSGALSGQSLLVAYVREPQGMLHEVWILNAAERAAVLKKQQTGTPAAPPASGN
;
A
#
# COMPACT_ATOMS: atom_id res chain seq x y z
N MET A 1 -17.26 1.38 -37.44
CA MET A 1 -16.42 2.00 -36.39
C MET A 1 -17.24 2.02 -35.11
N ALA A 2 -16.92 1.16 -34.14
CA ALA A 2 -17.46 1.23 -32.79
C ALA A 2 -16.40 0.65 -31.84
N LEU A 3 -15.51 1.52 -31.35
CA LEU A 3 -14.66 1.20 -30.21
C LEU A 3 -15.55 1.22 -28.97
N GLY A 4 -16.14 0.06 -28.66
CA GLY A 4 -16.86 -0.17 -27.41
C GLY A 4 -15.86 -0.31 -26.27
N ALA A 5 -15.88 0.68 -25.38
CA ALA A 5 -15.26 0.75 -24.06
C ALA A 5 -14.36 -0.44 -23.69
N ALA A 6 -13.06 -0.14 -23.57
CA ALA A 6 -12.17 -0.88 -22.70
C ALA A 6 -12.95 -1.27 -21.44
N GLN A 7 -13.27 -2.56 -21.34
CA GLN A 7 -13.71 -3.15 -20.10
C GLN A 7 -12.56 -2.87 -19.15
N ALA A 8 -12.68 -1.78 -18.39
CA ALA A 8 -11.86 -1.57 -17.21
C ALA A 8 -12.00 -2.89 -16.47
N GLN A 9 -10.91 -3.65 -16.47
CA GLN A 9 -10.87 -5.00 -15.96
C GLN A 9 -11.07 -4.87 -14.46
N ASP A 10 -12.35 -4.77 -14.06
CA ASP A 10 -12.87 -4.94 -12.72
C ASP A 10 -12.74 -6.42 -12.33
N ILE A 11 -11.56 -6.97 -12.59
CA ILE A 11 -11.05 -8.18 -11.96
C ILE A 11 -10.42 -7.68 -10.67
N ILE A 12 -11.31 -7.22 -9.81
CA ILE A 12 -11.11 -7.21 -8.38
C ILE A 12 -10.48 -8.57 -8.00
N ARG A 13 -9.20 -8.54 -7.57
CA ARG A 13 -8.70 -9.34 -6.44
C ARG A 13 -8.36 -10.85 -6.59
N GLN A 14 -7.72 -11.33 -7.66
CA GLN A 14 -7.13 -12.70 -7.62
C GLN A 14 -5.67 -12.76 -7.15
N THR A 15 -4.94 -11.64 -7.11
CA THR A 15 -3.49 -11.63 -6.89
C THR A 15 -3.03 -11.17 -5.50
N ILE A 16 -3.85 -10.45 -4.73
CA ILE A 16 -3.48 -10.14 -3.34
C ILE A 16 -3.84 -11.34 -2.48
N PRO A 17 -2.86 -12.05 -1.90
CA PRO A 17 -3.16 -13.22 -1.09
C PRO A 17 -3.84 -12.78 0.21
N GLY A 18 -4.75 -13.61 0.75
CA GLY A 18 -5.52 -13.28 1.96
C GLY A 18 -4.68 -13.13 3.23
N ASN A 19 -3.41 -13.53 3.20
CA ASN A 19 -2.43 -13.29 4.28
C ASN A 19 -1.69 -11.95 4.16
N ALA A 20 -1.96 -11.16 3.12
CA ALA A 20 -1.38 -9.82 2.96
C ALA A 20 -1.94 -8.87 4.02
N LYS A 21 -1.06 -8.10 4.65
CA LYS A 21 -1.40 -7.04 5.60
C LYS A 21 -1.58 -5.73 4.86
N LEU A 22 -2.48 -4.89 5.34
CA LEU A 22 -2.71 -3.55 4.79
C LEU A 22 -1.94 -2.52 5.59
N GLY A 23 -1.43 -1.49 4.92
CA GLY A 23 -0.91 -0.30 5.60
C GLY A 23 -0.49 0.80 4.63
N VAL A 24 -0.12 1.96 5.17
CA VAL A 24 0.35 3.09 4.36
C VAL A 24 1.86 2.98 4.17
N MET A 25 2.32 2.67 2.96
CA MET A 25 3.74 2.69 2.63
C MET A 25 4.13 4.06 2.08
N ARG A 26 5.13 4.68 2.71
CA ARG A 26 5.82 5.85 2.20
C ARG A 26 7.25 5.45 1.88
N VAL A 27 7.62 5.55 0.60
CA VAL A 27 9.01 5.29 0.21
C VAL A 27 9.83 6.53 0.56
N THR A 28 10.80 6.40 1.46
CA THR A 28 11.74 7.47 1.81
C THR A 28 13.00 7.32 0.97
N LEU A 29 13.97 6.54 1.43
CA LEU A 29 15.18 6.18 0.71
C LEU A 29 15.26 4.65 0.60
N PRO A 30 15.03 4.04 -0.58
CA PRO A 30 15.19 2.60 -0.71
C PRO A 30 16.61 2.17 -0.30
N PRO A 31 16.76 1.06 0.45
CA PRO A 31 15.77 0.01 0.75
C PRO A 31 14.87 0.28 1.97
N GLU A 32 15.07 1.41 2.65
CA GLU A 32 14.29 1.82 3.82
C GLU A 32 12.98 2.49 3.37
N VAL A 33 11.87 2.06 3.97
CA VAL A 33 10.54 2.58 3.69
C VAL A 33 9.81 2.82 5.01
N LEU A 34 8.89 3.77 5.03
CA LEU A 34 8.02 3.98 6.18
C LEU A 34 6.73 3.20 5.96
N MET A 35 6.46 2.20 6.77
CA MET A 35 5.21 1.46 6.80
C MET A 35 4.37 1.94 7.99
N ASP A 36 3.24 2.58 7.75
CA ASP A 36 2.36 3.14 8.78
C ASP A 36 3.08 4.15 9.71
N GLY A 37 4.05 4.88 9.16
CA GLY A 37 4.91 5.81 9.90
C GLY A 37 6.05 5.14 10.68
N LYS A 38 6.20 3.81 10.61
CA LYS A 38 7.32 3.06 11.21
C LYS A 38 8.38 2.76 10.15
N VAL A 39 9.64 2.91 10.51
CA VAL A 39 10.76 2.52 9.66
C VAL A 39 10.73 1.02 9.43
N ASP A 40 10.74 0.63 8.16
CA ASP A 40 10.63 -0.74 7.67
C ASP A 40 11.59 -0.94 6.49
N ARG A 41 11.80 -2.19 6.07
CA ARG A 41 12.77 -2.51 5.01
C ARG A 41 12.20 -3.49 4.01
N LEU A 42 12.44 -3.17 2.74
CA LEU A 42 12.15 -4.08 1.63
C LEU A 42 13.14 -5.26 1.63
N SER A 43 12.63 -6.46 1.39
CA SER A 43 13.47 -7.63 1.07
C SER A 43 14.29 -7.37 -0.20
N PRO A 44 15.50 -7.95 -0.32
CA PRO A 44 16.35 -7.80 -1.51
C PRO A 44 15.73 -8.36 -2.81
N GLY A 45 14.61 -9.10 -2.72
CA GLY A 45 13.80 -9.55 -3.85
C GLY A 45 12.38 -8.97 -3.88
N ALA A 46 12.14 -7.85 -3.19
CA ALA A 46 10.79 -7.34 -3.00
C ALA A 46 10.12 -6.96 -4.32
N ARG A 47 8.88 -7.42 -4.52
CA ARG A 47 8.08 -7.12 -5.72
C ARG A 47 6.97 -6.14 -5.40
N ILE A 48 6.93 -5.03 -6.13
CA ILE A 48 5.86 -4.03 -5.99
C ILE A 48 4.98 -4.07 -7.23
N ARG A 49 3.69 -4.30 -7.01
CA ARG A 49 2.64 -4.25 -8.04
C ARG A 49 1.83 -2.98 -7.87
N ALA A 50 1.65 -2.23 -8.94
CA ALA A 50 0.78 -1.06 -8.96
C ALA A 50 -0.71 -1.43 -8.97
N GLU A 51 -1.55 -0.41 -8.85
CA GLU A 51 -3.02 -0.53 -8.87
C GLU A 51 -3.56 -1.20 -10.14
N ASN A 52 -2.82 -1.12 -11.24
CA ASN A 52 -3.10 -1.77 -12.52
C ASN A 52 -2.41 -3.15 -12.66
N ASN A 53 -1.95 -3.73 -11.55
CA ASN A 53 -1.20 -4.99 -11.50
C ASN A 53 0.13 -4.98 -12.27
N MET A 54 0.65 -3.80 -12.64
CA MET A 54 1.95 -3.66 -13.30
C MET A 54 3.08 -3.70 -12.28
N MET A 55 4.23 -4.28 -12.65
CA MET A 55 5.42 -4.22 -11.80
C MET A 55 5.99 -2.81 -11.82
N VAL A 56 6.19 -2.23 -10.63
CA VAL A 56 6.79 -0.90 -10.48
C VAL A 56 8.01 -0.99 -9.57
N MET A 57 9.00 -0.13 -9.81
CA MET A 57 10.16 -0.04 -8.94
C MET A 57 9.84 0.83 -7.72
N SER A 58 10.30 0.41 -6.55
CA SER A 58 10.21 1.19 -5.30
C SER A 58 10.78 2.60 -5.47
N GLY A 59 11.88 2.74 -6.22
CA GLY A 59 12.50 4.03 -6.51
C GLY A 59 11.56 5.03 -7.22
N ALA A 60 10.65 4.56 -8.08
CA ALA A 60 9.69 5.43 -8.76
C ALA A 60 8.60 5.98 -7.82
N LEU A 61 8.43 5.36 -6.66
CA LEU A 61 7.43 5.73 -5.64
C LEU A 61 8.05 6.53 -4.50
N SER A 62 9.36 6.83 -4.55
CA SER A 62 10.04 7.64 -3.55
C SER A 62 9.34 8.99 -3.36
N GLY A 63 9.12 9.36 -2.10
CA GLY A 63 8.39 10.56 -1.70
C GLY A 63 6.86 10.41 -1.67
N GLN A 64 6.30 9.33 -2.18
CA GLN A 64 4.84 9.13 -2.24
C GLN A 64 4.32 8.31 -1.06
N SER A 65 3.20 8.72 -0.49
CA SER A 65 2.43 7.96 0.52
C SER A 65 1.29 7.23 -0.14
N LEU A 66 1.43 5.91 -0.27
CA LEU A 66 0.47 5.05 -0.95
C LEU A 66 -0.04 4.00 0.02
N LEU A 67 -1.34 3.72 -0.02
CA LEU A 67 -1.88 2.60 0.72
C LEU A 67 -1.57 1.33 -0.06
N VAL A 68 -0.97 0.36 0.60
CA VAL A 68 -0.56 -0.88 -0.03
C VAL A 68 -0.98 -2.08 0.83
N ALA A 69 -1.29 -3.19 0.17
CA ALA A 69 -1.23 -4.50 0.78
C ALA A 69 0.20 -5.00 0.70
N TYR A 70 0.68 -5.72 1.69
CA TYR A 70 2.03 -6.25 1.72
C TYR A 70 2.09 -7.60 2.44
N VAL A 71 3.00 -8.47 2.02
CA VAL A 71 3.32 -9.73 2.72
C VAL A 71 4.72 -9.61 3.29
N ARG A 72 4.87 -9.99 4.55
CA ARG A 72 6.17 -10.07 5.22
C ARG A 72 6.66 -11.50 5.23
N GLU A 73 7.96 -11.69 5.06
CA GLU A 73 8.61 -12.98 5.27
C GLU A 73 8.72 -13.30 6.76
N PRO A 74 9.02 -14.56 7.13
CA PRO A 74 9.28 -14.93 8.53
C PRO A 74 10.40 -14.11 9.19
N GLN A 75 11.31 -13.54 8.41
CA GLN A 75 12.37 -12.64 8.88
C GLN A 75 11.88 -11.20 9.17
N GLY A 76 10.61 -10.90 8.92
CA GLY A 76 9.98 -9.60 9.20
C GLY A 76 10.07 -8.56 8.07
N MET A 77 10.79 -8.86 6.99
CA MET A 77 11.01 -7.99 5.84
C MET A 77 9.84 -8.01 4.85
N LEU A 78 9.61 -6.91 4.12
CA LEU A 78 8.56 -6.81 3.10
C LEU A 78 8.95 -7.56 1.82
N HIS A 79 8.22 -8.63 1.49
CA HIS A 79 8.49 -9.47 0.32
C HIS A 79 7.71 -9.07 -0.92
N GLU A 80 6.41 -8.82 -0.75
CA GLU A 80 5.54 -8.44 -1.85
C GLU A 80 4.66 -7.28 -1.38
N VAL A 81 4.43 -6.34 -2.29
CA VAL A 81 3.66 -5.13 -2.06
C VAL A 81 2.71 -4.92 -3.24
N TRP A 82 1.47 -4.55 -2.95
CA TRP A 82 0.42 -4.27 -3.93
C TRP A 82 -0.20 -2.93 -3.62
N ILE A 83 -0.18 -2.00 -4.57
CA ILE A 83 -0.73 -0.66 -4.40
C ILE A 83 -2.25 -0.73 -4.57
N LEU A 84 -2.97 -0.20 -3.58
CA LEU A 84 -4.41 -0.12 -3.63
C LEU A 84 -4.87 1.08 -4.45
N ASN A 85 -5.91 0.87 -5.24
CA ASN A 85 -6.53 1.93 -6.05
C ASN A 85 -7.32 2.92 -5.18
N ALA A 86 -7.85 3.99 -5.78
CA ALA A 86 -8.63 5.00 -5.06
C ALA A 86 -9.85 4.46 -4.29
N ALA A 87 -10.58 3.50 -4.87
CA ALA A 87 -11.78 2.93 -4.24
C ALA A 87 -11.43 2.07 -3.01
N GLU A 88 -10.40 1.25 -3.12
CA GLU A 88 -9.89 0.42 -2.01
C GLU A 88 -9.26 1.28 -0.92
N ARG A 89 -8.50 2.32 -1.30
CA ARG A 89 -7.97 3.33 -0.39
C ARG A 89 -9.08 3.98 0.42
N ALA A 90 -10.16 4.40 -0.22
CA ALA A 90 -11.31 4.97 0.47
C ALA A 90 -11.96 3.98 1.43
N ALA A 91 -12.11 2.70 1.03
CA ALA A 91 -12.68 1.66 1.88
C ALA A 91 -11.84 1.39 3.13
N VAL A 92 -10.51 1.29 2.98
CA VAL A 92 -9.58 1.06 4.09
C VAL A 92 -9.45 2.30 4.97
N LEU A 93 -9.38 3.49 4.37
CA LEU A 93 -9.34 4.75 5.12
C LEU A 93 -10.64 4.93 5.93
N LYS A 94 -11.81 4.62 5.37
CA LYS A 94 -13.08 4.63 6.10
C LYS A 94 -13.06 3.67 7.29
N LYS A 95 -12.43 2.49 7.13
CA LYS A 95 -12.25 1.48 8.19
C LYS A 95 -11.26 1.92 9.27
N GLN A 96 -10.21 2.66 8.89
CA GLN A 96 -9.23 3.22 9.83
C GLN A 96 -9.76 4.47 10.56
N GLN A 97 -10.55 5.30 9.89
CA GLN A 97 -11.25 6.44 10.47
C GLN A 97 -12.30 6.02 11.52
N THR A 98 -12.83 4.80 11.41
CA THR A 98 -13.72 4.24 12.44
C THR A 98 -12.97 3.68 13.66
N GLY A 99 -11.63 3.70 13.67
CA GLY A 99 -10.79 3.09 14.71
C GLY A 99 -9.84 4.04 15.44
N THR A 100 -9.92 5.36 15.26
CA THR A 100 -9.14 6.30 16.10
C THR A 100 -10.00 7.50 16.48
N PRO A 101 -10.52 7.55 17.73
CA PRO A 101 -10.77 8.84 18.36
C PRO A 101 -9.42 9.54 18.51
N ALA A 102 -9.15 10.52 17.66
CA ALA A 102 -8.13 11.50 17.95
C ALA A 102 -8.64 12.36 19.13
N ALA A 103 -8.13 12.10 20.33
CA ALA A 103 -8.17 13.03 21.45
C ALA A 103 -6.91 12.83 22.32
N PRO A 104 -6.32 13.89 22.91
CA PRO A 104 -6.45 15.33 22.66
C PRO A 104 -5.12 15.97 22.17
N PRO A 105 -5.13 17.19 21.61
CA PRO A 105 -3.90 17.97 21.55
C PRO A 105 -3.57 18.51 22.95
N ALA A 106 -2.33 18.24 23.36
CA ALA A 106 -1.45 19.10 24.14
C ALA A 106 -1.89 19.53 25.58
N SER A 107 -1.07 19.06 26.52
CA SER A 107 -0.78 19.71 27.79
C SER A 107 -0.11 21.09 27.56
N GLY A 108 -0.45 22.07 28.41
CA GLY A 108 0.15 23.42 28.52
C GLY A 108 -0.94 24.45 28.85
N ASN A 109 -0.94 25.23 29.93
CA ASN A 109 0.10 25.74 30.85
C ASN A 109 -0.53 25.98 32.23
#